data_AF-A0A937J1J2-F1
#
_entry.id   AF-A0A937J1J2-F1
#
_cell.length_a   1.000
_cell.length_b   1.000
_cell.length_c   1.000
_cell.angle_alpha   90.00
_cell.angle_beta   90.00
_cell.angle_gamma   90.00
#
_symmetry.space_group_name_H-M   'P 1'
#
loop_
_entity.id
_entity.type
_entity.pdbx_description
1 polymer ?
#
loop_
_entity_poly.entity_id
_entity_poly.type
_entity_poly.pdbx_seq_one_letter_code
_entity_poly.pdbx_strand_id
1 'polypeptide(L)' 'MNTTTVLTEDLWSALDALDALDVVPQAHQAEWYKRLEQAAYSATQAMLLDKGLITEQ' A
#
# COMPACT_ATOMS: atom_id res chain seq x y z
N MET A 1 -7.40 18.21 14.42
CA MET A 1 -6.51 17.39 13.59
C MET A 1 -7.39 16.70 12.57
N ASN A 2 -7.34 17.10 11.31
CA ASN A 2 -8.03 16.40 10.23
C ASN A 2 -7.15 15.22 9.85
N THR A 3 -7.36 14.08 10.51
CA THR A 3 -6.81 12.81 10.06
C THR A 3 -7.51 12.45 8.76
N THR A 4 -6.87 12.74 7.63
CA THR A 4 -7.26 12.17 6.35
C THR A 4 -7.18 10.67 6.49
N THR A 5 -8.33 9.99 6.52
CA THR A 5 -8.38 8.54 6.51
C THR A 5 -7.84 8.10 5.16
N VAL A 6 -6.60 7.60 5.15
CA VAL A 6 -6.00 6.98 3.97
C VAL A 6 -6.62 5.60 3.85
N LEU A 7 -7.35 5.37 2.77
CA LEU A 7 -7.88 4.05 2.47
C LEU A 7 -6.78 3.18 1.87
N THR A 8 -6.94 1.87 1.99
CA THR A 8 -6.05 0.90 1.34
C THR A 8 -5.99 1.12 -0.17
N GLU A 9 -7.11 1.53 -0.77
CA GLU A 9 -7.21 1.86 -2.19
C GLU A 9 -6.34 3.07 -2.58
N ASP A 10 -6.21 4.08 -1.71
CA ASP A 10 -5.35 5.24 -1.98
C ASP A 10 -3.87 4.85 -2.02
N LEU A 11 -3.45 3.92 -1.15
CA LEU A 11 -2.08 3.39 -1.11
C LEU A 11 -1.73 2.61 -2.38
N TRP A 12 -2.62 1.72 -2.82
CA TRP A 12 -2.43 0.97 -4.07
C TRP A 12 -2.49 1.87 -5.30
N SER A 13 -3.38 2.85 -5.32
CA SER A 13 -3.49 3.81 -6.42
C SER A 13 -2.24 4.70 -6.52
N ALA A 14 -1.62 5.06 -5.39
CA ALA A 14 -0.34 5.77 -5.39
C ALA A 14 0.81 4.90 -5.93
N LEU A 15 0.86 3.61 -5.58
CA LEU A 15 1.85 2.67 -6.13
C LEU A 15 1.67 2.47 -7.64
N ASP A 16 0.43 2.28 -8.11
CA ASP A 16 0.11 2.14 -9.53
C ASP A 16 0.47 3.40 -10.34
N ALA A 17 0.14 4.57 -9.81
CA ALA A 17 0.54 5.85 -10.40
C ALA A 17 2.07 6.03 -10.41
N LEU A 18 2.77 5.53 -9.40
CA LEU A 18 4.22 5.51 -9.39
C LEU A 18 4.74 4.57 -10.47
N ASP A 19 4.34 3.29 -10.52
CA ASP A 19 4.73 2.30 -11.52
C ASP A 19 4.44 2.76 -12.96
N ALA A 20 3.34 3.48 -13.19
CA ALA A 20 2.96 4.03 -14.49
C ALA A 20 3.89 5.17 -14.96
N LEU A 21 4.62 5.81 -14.04
CA LEU A 21 5.69 6.72 -14.40
C LEU A 21 6.90 5.85 -14.79
N ASP A 22 7.25 5.81 -16.08
CA ASP A 22 8.35 5.04 -16.70
C ASP A 22 9.78 5.32 -16.13
N VAL A 23 9.87 5.97 -14.97
CA VAL A 23 11.06 6.21 -14.13
C VAL A 23 11.37 5.07 -13.14
N VAL A 24 10.51 4.04 -13.05
CA VAL A 24 10.46 3.12 -11.89
C VAL A 24 11.34 1.86 -11.88
N PRO A 25 12.12 1.45 -12.91
CA PRO A 25 12.97 0.27 -12.71
C PRO A 25 13.95 0.44 -11.54
N GLN A 26 14.39 1.67 -11.25
CA GLN A 26 15.24 2.00 -10.10
C GLN A 26 14.44 2.33 -8.83
N ALA A 27 13.25 2.94 -8.96
CA ALA A 27 12.41 3.24 -7.80
C ALA A 27 11.89 1.95 -7.13
N HIS A 28 11.57 0.92 -7.91
CA HIS A 28 11.16 -0.39 -7.38
C HIS A 28 12.27 -1.05 -6.52
N GLN A 29 13.54 -0.74 -6.78
CA GLN A 29 14.67 -1.20 -5.96
C GLN A 29 14.90 -0.35 -4.71
N ALA A 30 14.33 0.85 -4.66
CA ALA A 30 14.52 1.76 -3.55
C ALA A 30 13.79 1.28 -2.30
N GLU A 31 14.44 1.43 -1.15
CA GLU A 31 13.91 0.96 0.13
C GLU A 31 12.58 1.65 0.50
N TRP A 32 12.40 2.90 0.09
CA TRP A 32 11.14 3.63 0.31
C TRP A 32 9.96 3.01 -0.45
N TYR A 33 10.19 2.45 -1.64
CA TYR A 33 9.16 1.80 -2.44
C TYR A 33 8.70 0.50 -1.79
N LYS A 34 9.67 -0.31 -1.35
CA LYS A 34 9.39 -1.55 -0.60
C LYS A 34 8.61 -1.30 0.69
N ARG A 35 8.95 -0.22 1.42
CA ARG A 35 8.20 0.18 2.63
C ARG A 35 6.78 0.61 2.30
N LEU A 36 6.58 1.31 1.18
CA LEU A 36 5.26 1.73 0.72
C LEU A 36 4.39 0.52 0.33
N GLU A 37 4.95 -0.42 -0.43
CA GLU A 37 4.30 -1.68 -0.78
C GLU A 37 3.96 -2.50 0.46
N GLN A 38 4.89 -2.64 1.40
CA GLN A 38 4.64 -3.35 2.66
C GLN A 38 3.55 -2.67 3.49
N ALA A 39 3.49 -1.34 3.52
CA ALA A 39 2.44 -0.60 4.21
C ALA A 39 1.07 -0.83 3.55
N ALA A 40 0.99 -0.79 2.22
CA ALA A 40 -0.23 -1.11 1.48
C ALA A 40 -0.70 -2.55 1.74
N TYR A 41 0.24 -3.50 1.78
CA TYR A 41 -0.04 -4.89 2.10
C TYR A 41 -0.54 -5.07 3.54
N SER A 42 0.15 -4.50 4.53
CA SER A 42 -0.29 -4.57 5.94
C SER A 42 -1.64 -3.91 6.17
N ALA A 43 -1.92 -2.77 5.51
CA ALA A 43 -3.23 -2.13 5.55
C ALA A 43 -4.32 -3.02 4.92
N THR A 44 -3.99 -3.73 3.83
CA THR A 44 -4.90 -4.70 3.20
C THR A 44 -5.19 -5.87 4.12
N GLN A 45 -4.17 -6.43 4.76
CA GLN A 45 -4.33 -7.51 5.74
C GLN A 45 -5.20 -7.06 6.92
N ALA A 46 -4.95 -5.88 7.48
CA ALA A 46 -5.78 -5.32 8.54
C ALA A 46 -7.24 -5.13 8.11
N MET A 47 -7.48 -4.63 6.88
CA MET A 47 -8.83 -4.49 6.33
C MET A 47 -9.51 -5.85 6.13
N LEU A 48 -8.79 -6.86 5.64
CA LEU A 48 -9.34 -8.20 5.42
C LEU A 48 -9.64 -8.90 6.76
N LEU A 49 -8.80 -8.68 7.78
CA LEU A 49 -9.02 -9.17 9.13
C LEU A 49 -10.26 -8.53 9.76
N ASP A 50 -10.39 -7.20 9.67
CA ASP A 50 -11.55 -6.44 10.16
C ASP A 50 -12.85 -6.91 9.49
N LYS A 51 -12.79 -7.24 8.19
CA LYS A 51 -13.91 -7.81 7.44
C LYS A 51 -14.16 -9.30 7.72
N GLY A 52 -13.33 -9.96 8.53
CA GLY A 52 -13.44 -11.39 8.83
C GLY A 52 -13.20 -12.30 7.61
N LEU A 53 -12.56 -11.79 6.56
CA LEU A 53 -12.27 -12.53 5.33
C LEU A 53 -11.02 -13.42 5.46
N ILE A 54 -10.16 -13.09 6.43
CA ILE A 54 -8.98 -13.87 6.81
C ILE A 54 -8.92 -14.00 8.34
N THR A 55 -8.34 -15.08 8.83
CA THR A 55 -8.02 -15.26 10.25
C THR A 55 -6.56 -14.91 10.51
N GLU A 56 -6.27 -14.25 11.65
CA GLU A 56 -4.91 -14.16 12.19
C GLU A 56 -4.32 -15.58 12.24
N GLN A 57 -3.27 -15.84 11.46
CA GLN A 57 -2.53 -17.10 11.46
C GLN A 57 -1.28 -16.99 12.32
#